data_AF-A0A1A8X7K5-F1
#
_entry.id   AF-A0A1A8X7K5-F1
#
_cell.length_a   1.000
_cell.length_b   1.000
_cell.length_c   1.000
_cell.angle_alpha   90.00
_cell.angle_beta   90.00
_cell.angle_gamma   90.00
#
_symmetry.space_group_name_H-M   'P 1'
#
loop_
_entity.id
_entity.type
_entity.pdbx_description
1 polymer ?
#
loop_
_entity_poly.entity_id
_entity_poly.type
_entity_poly.pdbx_seq_one_letter_code
_entity_poly.pdbx_strand_id
1 'polypeptide(L)' 'MGPSKGKGPLIAKYAPVGFKKGFGAIGLGRHTKKGFFIINKMLVPNFRVPDLSDCN' A
#
# COMPACT_ATOMS: atom_id res chain seq x y z
N MET A 1 -23.81 -14.02 22.72
CA MET A 1 -23.48 -13.64 21.32
C MET A 1 -22.13 -12.95 21.31
N GLY A 2 -21.10 -13.55 20.72
CA GLY A 2 -19.72 -13.03 20.72
C GLY A 2 -19.40 -12.07 19.56
N PRO A 3 -18.25 -11.35 19.61
CA PRO A 3 -17.93 -10.18 18.79
C PRO A 3 -17.53 -10.48 17.33
N SER A 4 -18.11 -11.50 16.68
CA SER A 4 -17.87 -11.78 15.26
C SER A 4 -19.08 -12.41 14.57
N LYS A 5 -20.14 -11.62 14.33
CA LYS A 5 -21.17 -12.02 13.36
C LYS A 5 -20.64 -11.85 11.92
N GLY A 6 -19.81 -12.79 11.47
CA GLY A 6 -19.77 -13.27 10.08
C GLY A 6 -19.15 -12.43 8.96
N LYS A 7 -18.45 -11.32 9.22
CA LYS A 7 -17.89 -10.46 8.14
C LYS A 7 -16.37 -10.55 7.91
N GLY A 8 -15.71 -11.57 8.47
CA GLY A 8 -14.26 -11.74 8.36
C GLY A 8 -13.46 -10.70 9.16
N PRO A 9 -12.12 -10.68 9.01
CA PRO A 9 -11.25 -9.73 9.71
C PRO A 9 -11.56 -8.27 9.36
N LEU A 10 -11.36 -7.35 10.32
CA LEU A 10 -11.59 -5.92 10.08
C LEU A 10 -10.73 -5.41 8.92
N ILE A 11 -11.39 -4.76 7.96
CA ILE A 11 -10.76 -4.04 6.85
C ILE A 11 -11.07 -2.54 6.94
N ALA A 12 -10.19 -1.72 6.38
CA ALA A 12 -10.30 -0.26 6.45
C ALA A 12 -11.64 0.30 5.95
N LYS A 13 -12.32 -0.39 5.01
CA LYS A 13 -13.61 0.04 4.45
C LYS A 13 -14.79 -0.04 5.42
N TYR A 14 -14.69 -0.89 6.45
CA TYR A 14 -15.76 -1.11 7.44
C TYR A 14 -15.38 -0.62 8.84
N ALA A 15 -14.29 0.13 8.96
CA ALA A 15 -13.78 0.64 10.22
C ALA A 15 -14.13 2.13 10.37
N PRO A 16 -14.20 2.65 11.61
CA PRO A 16 -14.45 4.08 11.85
C PRO A 16 -13.33 4.96 11.28
N VAL A 17 -13.64 6.25 11.11
CA VAL A 17 -12.70 7.26 10.64
C VAL A 17 -11.45 7.26 11.53
N GLY A 18 -10.27 7.20 10.91
CA GLY A 18 -8.98 7.14 11.59
C GLY A 18 -8.33 5.75 11.62
N PHE A 19 -9.10 4.67 11.41
CA PHE A 19 -8.51 3.34 11.26
C PHE A 19 -7.87 3.18 9.87
N LYS A 20 -6.55 3.06 9.84
CA LYS A 20 -5.78 2.84 8.61
C LYS A 20 -5.18 1.43 8.62
N LYS A 21 -5.46 0.66 7.57
CA LYS A 21 -4.85 -0.65 7.33
C LYS A 21 -4.29 -0.67 5.90
N GLY A 22 -3.00 -0.94 5.77
CA GLY A 22 -2.35 -1.08 4.47
C GLY A 22 -2.65 -2.43 3.81
N PHE A 23 -2.40 -2.52 2.51
CA PHE A 23 -2.54 -3.75 1.71
C PHE A 23 -1.19 -4.42 1.44
N GLY A 24 -0.20 -4.23 2.32
CA GLY A 24 1.15 -4.80 2.16
C GLY A 24 2.01 -4.11 1.08
N ALA A 25 1.63 -2.91 0.65
CA ALA A 25 2.46 -2.12 -0.26
C ALA A 25 3.79 -1.70 0.41
N ILE A 26 4.87 -1.67 -0.37
CA ILE A 26 6.22 -1.30 0.10
C ILE A 26 6.26 0.18 0.49
N GLY A 27 6.94 0.50 1.59
CA GLY A 27 7.18 1.88 2.01
C GLY A 27 8.15 2.59 1.07
N LEU A 28 7.67 3.63 0.38
CA LEU A 28 8.43 4.36 -0.66
C LEU A 28 9.27 5.53 -0.13
N GLY A 29 9.40 5.70 1.18
CA GLY A 29 10.00 6.90 1.76
C GLY A 29 9.67 7.09 3.23
N ARG A 30 9.54 8.35 3.66
CA ARG A 30 9.35 8.70 5.07
C ARG A 30 8.22 9.71 5.30
N HIS A 31 7.51 9.54 6.41
CA HIS A 31 6.62 10.57 6.95
C HIS A 31 7.41 11.73 7.56
N THR A 32 6.89 12.93 7.41
CA THR A 32 7.44 14.15 8.00
C THR A 32 6.72 14.50 9.30
N LYS A 33 7.37 15.28 10.16
CA LYS A 33 6.78 15.79 11.42
C LYS A 33 5.48 16.59 11.20
N LYS A 34 5.32 17.22 10.03
CA LYS A 34 4.13 18.02 9.67
C LYS A 34 3.04 17.23 8.93
N GLY A 35 3.14 15.89 8.88
CA GLY A 35 2.11 15.03 8.27
C GLY A 35 2.24 14.81 6.76
N PHE A 36 3.18 15.47 6.09
CA PHE A 36 3.52 15.17 4.68
C PHE A 36 4.35 13.90 4.55
N PHE A 37 4.57 13.44 3.31
CA PHE A 37 5.39 12.28 2.98
C PHE A 37 6.44 12.66 1.93
N ILE A 38 7.71 12.27 2.15
CA ILE A 38 8.81 12.48 1.20
C ILE A 38 9.16 11.14 0.57
N ILE A 39 9.05 11.06 -0.76
CA ILE A 39 9.37 9.86 -1.54
C ILE A 39 10.89 9.76 -1.74
N ASN A 40 11.45 8.58 -1.46
CA ASN A 40 12.80 8.24 -1.85
C ASN A 40 12.77 7.57 -3.23
N LYS A 41 13.26 8.26 -4.26
CA LYS A 41 13.26 7.78 -5.65
C LYS A 41 13.98 6.43 -5.83
N MET A 42 14.94 6.12 -4.96
CA MET A 42 15.67 4.84 -4.98
C MET A 42 14.79 3.63 -4.63
N LEU A 43 13.71 3.83 -3.87
CA LEU A 43 12.81 2.76 -3.43
C LEU A 43 11.61 2.57 -4.36
N VAL A 44 11.45 3.45 -5.35
CA VAL A 44 10.38 3.33 -6.34
C VAL A 44 10.77 2.23 -7.32
N PRO A 45 9.99 1.13 -7.42
CA PRO A 45 10.33 0.04 -8.32
C PRO A 45 10.28 0.51 -9.76
N ASN A 46 11.34 0.20 -10.52
CA ASN A 46 11.40 0.42 -11.96
C ASN A 46 11.53 -0.95 -12.64
N PHE A 47 10.47 -1.36 -13.32
CA PHE A 47 10.45 -2.62 -14.05
C PHE A 47 11.05 -2.38 -15.43
N ARG A 48 12.22 -2.98 -15.67
CA ARG A 48 12.84 -3.00 -17.00
C ARG A 48 12.09 -4.01 -17.86
N VAL A 49 11.39 -3.51 -18.85
CA VAL A 49 10.71 -4.34 -19.85
C VAL A 49 11.69 -4.61 -20.98
N PRO A 50 11.85 -5.87 -21.42
CA PRO A 50 12.72 -6.19 -22.55
C PRO A 50 12.15 -5.58 -23.84
N ASP A 51 13.04 -5.22 -24.75
CA ASP A 51 12.63 -4.91 -26.12
C ASP A 51 12.17 -6.20 -26.81
N LEU A 52 10.99 -6.16 -27.42
CA LEU A 52 10.38 -7.29 -28.11
C LEU A 52 10.42 -7.12 -29.64
N SER A 53 11.12 -6.09 -30.13
CA SER A 53 11.19 -5.77 -31.56
C SER A 53 11.79 -6.90 -32.42
N ASP A 54 12.59 -7.79 -31.82
CA ASP A 54 13.21 -8.95 -32.49
C ASP A 54 12.46 -10.28 -32.26
N CYS A 55 11.30 -10.26 -31.60
CA CYS A 55 10.45 -11.43 -31.41
C CYS A 55 9.46 -11.58 -32.58
N ASN A 56 9.94 -12.09 -33.72
CA ASN A 56 9.11 -12.55 -34.83
C ASN A 56 8.66 -14.00 -34.62
#